data_AF-A0A1Q9N1V7-F1
#
_entry.id   AF-A0A1Q9N1V7-F1
#
_cell.length_a   1.000
_cell.length_b   1.000
_cell.length_c   1.000
_cell.angle_alpha   90.00
_cell.angle_beta   90.00
_cell.angle_gamma   90.00
#
_symmetry.space_group_name_H-M   'P 1'
#
loop_
_entity.id
_entity.type
_entity.pdbx_description
1 polymer ?
#
loop_
_entity_poly.entity_id
_entity_poly.type
_entity_poly.pdbx_seq_one_letter_code
_entity_poly.pdbx_strand_id
1 'polypeptide(L)'
;MCFSNNGTTYTAWESYALSKTWTFAGGAGNKTVYFKTRNTLGEAGPVTDSITYKTGGIGDLFGEDAWWIWLIIVAAGAGVAVVAFVLYKKKRGY
;
A
#
# COMPACT_ATOMS: atom_id res chain seq x y z
N MET A 1 22.78 -5.49 -12.09
CA MET A 1 21.58 -5.92 -11.36
C MET A 1 20.41 -6.02 -12.33
N CYS A 2 19.42 -6.85 -12.03
CA CYS A 2 18.14 -6.89 -12.72
C CYS A 2 17.02 -7.16 -11.70
N PHE A 3 15.80 -6.75 -12.05
CA PHE A 3 14.64 -6.82 -11.18
C PHE A 3 13.49 -7.58 -11.84
N SER A 4 12.61 -8.17 -11.04
CA SER A 4 11.42 -8.87 -11.53
C SER A 4 10.27 -8.75 -10.52
N ASN A 5 9.03 -8.81 -11.03
CA ASN A 5 7.80 -8.82 -10.23
C ASN A 5 7.23 -10.23 -10.02
N ASN A 6 7.71 -11.22 -10.78
CA ASN A 6 7.15 -12.57 -10.83
C ASN A 6 8.19 -13.68 -10.65
N GLY A 7 9.48 -13.32 -10.53
CA GLY A 7 10.58 -14.27 -10.36
C GLY A 7 10.96 -15.05 -11.62
N THR A 8 10.27 -14.83 -12.75
CA THR A 8 10.50 -15.54 -14.02
C THR A 8 10.95 -14.60 -15.13
N THR A 9 10.33 -13.43 -15.24
CA THR A 9 10.66 -12.41 -16.24
C THR A 9 11.44 -11.27 -15.58
N TYR A 10 12.71 -11.13 -15.94
CA TYR A 10 13.60 -10.09 -15.40
C TYR A 10 13.78 -8.94 -16.39
N THR A 11 14.00 -7.74 -15.87
CA THR A 11 14.43 -6.60 -16.69
C THR A 11 15.80 -6.85 -17.30
N ALA A 12 16.16 -6.02 -18.28
CA ALA A 12 17.53 -5.96 -18.77
C ALA A 12 18.52 -5.72 -17.61
N TRP A 13 19.72 -6.28 -17.76
CA TRP A 13 20.80 -6.11 -16.81
C TRP A 13 21.35 -4.68 -16.86
N GLU A 14 21.41 -4.03 -15.71
CA GLU A 14 22.00 -2.70 -15.55
C GLU A 14 23.21 -2.72 -14.59
N SER A 15 23.98 -1.62 -14.54
CA SER A 15 25.06 -1.45 -13.56
C SER A 15 24.53 -1.53 -12.12
N TYR A 16 25.32 -2.06 -11.20
CA TYR A 16 24.93 -2.10 -9.79
C TYR A 16 24.82 -0.68 -9.22
N ALA A 17 23.75 -0.42 -8.49
CA ALA A 17 23.56 0.79 -7.70
C ALA A 17 22.98 0.42 -6.32
N LEU A 18 23.23 1.28 -5.33
CA LEU A 18 22.73 1.07 -3.96
C LEU A 18 21.21 1.24 -3.84
N SER A 19 20.61 2.00 -4.76
CA SER A 19 19.18 2.27 -4.77
C SER A 19 18.63 2.25 -6.19
N LYS A 20 17.38 1.79 -6.31
CA LYS A 20 16.61 1.76 -7.55
C LYS A 20 15.17 2.14 -7.26
N THR A 21 14.65 3.12 -8.00
CA THR A 21 13.21 3.41 -7.99
C THR A 21 12.47 2.32 -8.76
N TRP A 22 11.54 1.64 -8.09
CA TRP A 22 10.73 0.58 -8.66
C TRP A 22 9.25 0.90 -8.47
N THR A 23 8.53 1.06 -9.58
CA THR A 23 7.10 1.38 -9.54
C THR A 23 6.30 0.13 -9.82
N PHE A 24 5.43 -0.23 -8.89
CA PHE A 24 4.47 -1.31 -9.10
C PHE A 24 3.21 -0.78 -9.79
N ALA A 25 2.76 -1.49 -10.82
CA ALA A 25 1.43 -1.26 -11.38
C ALA A 25 0.32 -1.87 -10.48
N GLY A 26 -0.90 -1.36 -10.62
CA GLY A 26 -2.10 -1.92 -9.99
C GLY A 26 -2.42 -1.40 -8.57
N GLY A 27 -3.52 -1.89 -8.01
CA GLY A 27 -4.07 -1.46 -6.72
C GLY A 27 -3.50 -2.21 -5.50
N ALA A 28 -4.30 -2.23 -4.43
CA ALA A 28 -4.02 -2.93 -3.18
C ALA A 28 -3.61 -4.40 -3.40
N GLY A 29 -2.79 -4.91 -2.48
CA GLY A 29 -2.35 -6.30 -2.47
C GLY A 29 -0.89 -6.47 -2.07
N ASN A 30 -0.48 -7.73 -1.93
CA ASN A 30 0.91 -8.08 -1.71
C ASN A 30 1.70 -7.94 -3.03
N LYS A 31 2.83 -7.26 -2.96
CA LYS A 31 3.73 -7.04 -4.10
C LYS A 31 5.12 -7.54 -3.73
N THR A 32 5.68 -8.40 -4.57
CA THR A 32 7.00 -8.98 -4.36
C THR A 32 7.96 -8.50 -5.43
N VAL A 33 9.15 -8.06 -5.01
CA VAL A 33 10.25 -7.73 -5.92
C VAL A 33 11.33 -8.79 -5.78
N TYR A 34 11.85 -9.23 -6.92
CA TYR A 34 12.96 -10.17 -7.04
C TYR A 34 14.16 -9.42 -7.60
N PHE A 35 15.31 -9.56 -6.96
CA PHE A 35 16.56 -8.91 -7.31
C PHE A 35 17.64 -9.95 -7.60
N LYS A 36 18.39 -9.74 -8.68
CA LYS A 36 19.58 -10.54 -9.01
C LYS A 36 20.77 -9.65 -9.35
N THR A 37 21.95 -10.13 -9.02
CA THR A 37 23.23 -9.56 -9.44
C THR A 37 24.01 -10.56 -10.26
N ARG A 38 24.89 -10.05 -11.12
CA ARG A 38 25.84 -10.86 -11.88
C ARG A 38 27.19 -10.18 -11.88
N ASN A 39 28.24 -10.97 -11.92
CA ASN A 39 29.61 -10.54 -12.12
C ASN A 39 30.26 -11.40 -13.22
N THR A 40 31.58 -11.27 -13.40
CA THR A 40 32.34 -12.06 -14.37
C THR A 40 32.40 -13.55 -14.06
N LEU A 41 32.11 -13.94 -12.81
CA LEU A 41 32.13 -15.33 -12.34
C LEU A 41 30.77 -16.01 -12.42
N GLY A 42 29.68 -15.25 -12.60
CA GLY A 42 28.33 -15.78 -12.76
C GLY A 42 27.23 -14.90 -12.19
N GLU A 43 26.03 -15.49 -12.08
CA GLU A 43 24.83 -14.85 -11.54
C GLU A 43 24.58 -15.32 -10.11
N ALA A 44 24.21 -14.39 -9.23
CA ALA A 44 23.78 -14.70 -7.88
C ALA A 44 22.34 -15.23 -7.86
N GLY A 45 22.01 -16.01 -6.84
CA GLY A 45 20.63 -16.42 -6.57
C GLY A 45 19.71 -15.20 -6.35
N PRO A 46 18.42 -15.31 -6.69
CA PRO A 46 17.48 -14.22 -6.47
C PRO A 46 17.27 -13.95 -4.98
N VAL A 47 17.33 -12.68 -4.61
CA VAL A 47 16.87 -12.18 -3.30
C VAL A 47 15.50 -11.55 -3.49
N THR A 48 14.61 -11.69 -2.51
CA THR A 48 13.23 -11.20 -2.60
C THR A 48 12.86 -10.35 -1.42
N ASP A 49 12.04 -9.34 -1.67
CA ASP A 49 11.37 -8.56 -0.63
C ASP A 49 9.90 -8.35 -1.00
N SER A 50 9.04 -8.19 0.01
CA SER A 50 7.58 -8.09 -0.18
C SER A 50 6.98 -6.91 0.58
N ILE A 51 6.10 -6.18 -0.08
CA ILE A 51 5.37 -5.06 0.47
C ILE A 51 3.87 -5.26 0.28
N THR A 52 3.09 -5.12 1.34
CA THR A 52 1.63 -5.16 1.26
C THR A 52 1.09 -3.74 1.16
N TYR A 53 0.52 -3.41 0.01
CA TYR A 53 -0.16 -2.14 -0.19
C TYR A 53 -1.63 -2.28 0.22
N LYS A 54 -2.07 -1.44 1.17
CA LYS A 54 -3.48 -1.32 1.54
C LYS A 54 -4.01 0.00 0.99
N THR A 55 -5.07 -0.05 0.19
CA THR A 55 -5.85 1.14 -0.16
C THR A 55 -6.81 1.39 0.99
N GLY A 56 -6.64 2.49 1.71
CA GLY A 56 -7.53 2.86 2.80
C GLY A 56 -8.97 2.97 2.30
N GLY A 57 -9.81 2.02 2.67
CA GLY A 57 -11.26 2.14 2.50
C GLY A 57 -11.81 3.04 3.60
N ILE A 58 -13.03 3.57 3.42
CA ILE A 58 -13.72 4.28 4.51
C ILE A 58 -13.84 3.42 5.79
N GLY A 59 -13.74 2.09 5.67
CA GLY A 59 -13.69 1.15 6.80
C GLY A 59 -12.35 1.12 7.55
N ASP A 60 -11.22 1.46 6.91
CA ASP A 60 -9.92 1.54 7.61
C ASP A 60 -9.79 2.82 8.45
N LEU A 61 -10.68 3.80 8.23
CA LEU A 61 -10.75 5.05 9.00
C LEU A 61 -11.51 4.88 10.33
N PHE A 62 -12.36 3.85 10.42
CA PHE A 62 -13.23 3.61 11.57
C PHE A 62 -13.16 2.13 11.91
N GLY A 63 -12.25 1.77 12.82
CA GLY A 63 -11.90 0.38 13.14
C GLY A 63 -13.11 -0.55 13.41
N GLU A 64 -12.90 -1.83 13.15
CA GLU A 64 -13.89 -2.91 13.09
C GLU A 64 -14.67 -3.18 14.40
N ASP A 65 -14.24 -2.61 15.53
CA ASP A 65 -14.87 -2.75 16.86
C ASP A 65 -15.59 -1.48 17.35
N ALA A 66 -15.90 -0.54 16.45
CA ALA A 66 -16.56 0.72 16.79
C ALA A 66 -18.05 0.55 17.13
N TRP A 67 -18.38 0.45 18.41
CA TRP A 67 -19.75 0.41 18.96
C TRP A 67 -20.53 1.75 18.91
N TRP A 68 -19.98 2.76 18.23
CA TRP A 68 -20.68 3.98 17.82
C TRP A 68 -20.38 4.24 16.34
N ILE A 69 -21.36 4.06 15.46
CA ILE A 69 -21.25 4.55 14.08
C ILE A 69 -22.13 5.79 13.98
N TRP A 70 -21.52 6.94 13.72
CA TRP A 70 -22.24 8.14 13.31
C TRP A 70 -22.45 8.10 11.80
N LEU A 71 -23.70 8.24 11.39
CA LEU A 71 -24.14 8.27 10.01
C LEU A 71 -23.47 9.46 9.28
N ILE A 72 -22.63 9.18 8.28
CA ILE A 72 -22.07 10.22 7.40
C ILE A 72 -23.07 10.46 6.27
N ILE A 73 -23.75 11.60 6.27
CA ILE A 73 -24.42 12.10 5.07
C ILE A 73 -23.40 12.96 4.32
N VAL A 74 -22.88 12.45 3.21
CA VAL A 74 -22.18 13.29 2.24
C VAL A 74 -23.24 13.95 1.37
N ALA A 75 -23.59 15.20 1.66
CA ALA A 75 -24.29 16.04 0.71
C ALA A 75 -23.25 16.70 -0.21
N ALA A 76 -23.03 16.12 -1.39
CA ALA A 76 -22.19 16.73 -2.40
C ALA A 76 -22.94 17.87 -3.11
N GLY A 77 -22.75 19.11 -2.63
CA GLY A 77 -22.97 20.34 -3.38
C GLY A 77 -21.62 20.91 -3.79
N ALA A 78 -21.47 21.32 -5.06
CA ALA A 78 -20.21 21.68 -5.69
C ALA A 78 -19.24 22.51 -4.81
N GLY A 79 -18.13 21.88 -4.41
CA GLY A 79 -16.86 22.59 -4.19
C GLY A 79 -16.34 22.77 -2.77
N VAL A 80 -17.08 22.45 -1.69
CA VAL A 80 -16.52 22.60 -0.31
C VAL A 80 -17.02 21.49 0.63
N ALA A 81 -16.09 20.71 1.20
CA ALA A 81 -16.38 19.78 2.29
C ALA A 81 -16.22 20.52 3.64
N VAL A 82 -17.34 20.81 4.31
CA VAL A 82 -17.31 21.28 5.71
C VAL A 82 -17.55 20.08 6.61
N VAL A 83 -16.54 19.71 7.39
CA VAL A 83 -16.66 18.64 8.38
C VAL A 83 -17.11 19.24 9.71
N ALA A 84 -18.40 19.13 10.03
CA ALA A 84 -18.92 19.50 11.34
C ALA A 84 -18.97 18.25 12.24
N PHE A 85 -18.19 18.27 13.33
CA PHE A 85 -18.24 17.23 14.36
C PHE A 85 -19.25 17.61 15.45
N VAL A 86 -20.42 16.97 15.47
CA VAL A 86 -21.33 17.06 16.63
C VAL A 86 -21.00 15.92 17.57
N LEU A 87 -20.31 16.23 18.66
CA LEU A 87 -19.97 15.27 19.73
C LEU A 87 -21.18 15.11 20.66
N TYR A 88 -21.91 14.00 20.57
CA TYR A 88 -22.88 13.62 21.60
C TYR A 88 -22.30 12.53 22.51
N LYS A 89 -22.18 12.81 23.80
CA LYS A 89 -21.72 11.86 24.82
C LYS A 89 -22.95 11.28 25.53
N LYS A 90 -23.40 10.07 25.18
CA LYS A 90 -24.40 9.36 25.99
C LYS A 90 -23.72 8.73 27.20
N LYS A 91 -24.10 9.14 28.41
CA LYS A 91 -23.67 8.55 29.67
C LYS A 91 -24.13 7.08 29.68
N ARG A 92 -23.20 6.11 29.73
CA ARG A 92 -23.56 4.71 30.01
C ARG A 92 -24.24 4.68 31.37
N GLY A 93 -25.53 4.35 31.40
CA GLY A 93 -26.20 3.94 32.62
C GLY A 93 -25.55 2.63 33.09
N TYR A 94 -25.41 2.55 34.42
CA TYR A 94 -24.75 1.52 35.25
C TYR A 94 -24.46 0.18 34.59
#